data_AF-A0A150SI01-F1
#
_entry.id   AF-A0A150SI01-F1
#
_cell.length_a   1.000
_cell.length_b   1.000
_cell.length_c   1.000
_cell.angle_alpha   90.00
_cell.angle_beta   90.00
_cell.angle_gamma   90.00
#
_symmetry.space_group_name_H-M   'P 1'
#
loop_
_entity.id
_entity.type
_entity.pdbx_description
1 polymer ?
#
loop_
_entity_poly.entity_id
_entity_poly.type
_entity_poly.pdbx_seq_one_letter_code
_entity_poly.pdbx_strand_id
1 'polypeptide(L)'
;PVEFTEATPAGGIYETSEPDGELLYFPGGMRYALKHGLGARPRWHQVYLSFESDGTRRGGTLAHAAGNQAEVTCVDDQHLIVMNDSCSEYWLRVVAGGADVADEGAAGGEDSAASAAGKCYGDDDPAPADP
;
A
#
# COMPACT_ATOMS: atom_id res chain seq x y z
N PRO A 1 -11.22 -3.97 4.88
CA PRO A 1 -9.73 -3.98 4.98
C PRO A 1 -9.28 -3.26 6.26
N VAL A 2 -8.07 -3.50 6.76
CA VAL A 2 -7.46 -2.70 7.84
C VAL A 2 -6.71 -1.53 7.22
N GLU A 3 -7.08 -0.30 7.60
CA GLU A 3 -6.40 0.89 7.10
C GLU A 3 -5.03 1.06 7.77
N PHE A 4 -4.02 1.38 6.97
CA PHE A 4 -2.67 1.71 7.43
C PHE A 4 -2.31 3.13 7.00
N THR A 5 -1.92 3.95 7.97
CA THR A 5 -1.73 5.41 7.82
C THR A 5 -0.39 5.92 8.38
N GLU A 6 0.45 5.05 8.94
CA GLU A 6 1.67 5.46 9.66
C GLU A 6 2.80 5.90 8.72
N ALA A 7 2.75 5.50 7.45
CA ALA A 7 3.74 5.89 6.45
C ALA A 7 3.40 7.23 5.77
N THR A 8 4.40 8.09 5.63
CA THR A 8 4.32 9.35 4.87
C THR A 8 5.26 9.26 3.67
N PRO A 9 4.82 9.63 2.46
CA PRO A 9 5.70 9.58 1.29
C PRO A 9 6.81 10.62 1.37
N ALA A 10 7.99 10.27 0.84
CA ALA A 10 9.16 11.13 0.74
C ALA A 10 9.67 11.11 -0.70
N GLY A 11 9.94 12.29 -1.28
CA GLY A 11 10.45 12.39 -2.66
C GLY A 11 9.55 11.77 -3.73
N GLY A 12 8.23 11.76 -3.52
CA GLY A 12 7.26 11.13 -4.44
C GLY A 12 7.22 9.60 -4.37
N ILE A 13 7.79 9.01 -3.33
CA ILE A 13 7.81 7.57 -3.07
C ILE A 13 7.11 7.32 -1.73
N TYR A 14 6.16 6.40 -1.75
CA TYR A 14 5.50 5.85 -0.58
C TYR A 14 6.14 4.52 -0.22
N GLU A 15 6.43 4.32 1.07
CA GLU A 15 6.98 3.09 1.61
C GLU A 15 6.27 2.75 2.92
N THR A 16 5.70 1.55 3.06
CA THR A 16 5.13 1.11 4.35
C THR A 16 6.18 1.03 5.44
N SER A 17 7.43 0.77 5.04
CA SER A 17 8.60 0.66 5.90
C SER A 17 9.88 0.81 5.06
N GLU A 18 10.96 1.26 5.71
CA GLU A 18 12.32 1.19 5.17
C GLU A 18 12.71 -0.26 4.83
N PRO A 19 13.69 -0.51 3.92
CA PRO A 19 14.16 -1.87 3.62
C PRO A 19 14.64 -2.66 4.84
N ASP A 20 15.22 -1.97 5.81
CA ASP A 20 15.65 -2.53 7.09
C ASP A 20 14.61 -2.32 8.20
N GLY A 21 13.46 -1.69 7.93
CA GLY A 21 12.46 -1.32 8.93
C GLY A 21 11.68 -2.49 9.52
N GLU A 22 10.83 -2.19 10.51
CA GLU A 22 9.79 -3.12 10.94
C GLU A 22 8.72 -3.20 9.82
N LEU A 23 8.38 -4.42 9.45
CA LEU A 23 7.46 -4.73 8.36
C LEU A 23 6.03 -4.93 8.90
N LEU A 24 5.03 -4.89 8.01
CA LEU A 24 3.64 -5.12 8.40
C LEU A 24 3.35 -6.61 8.53
N TYR A 25 2.75 -7.05 9.64
CA TYR A 25 2.36 -8.45 9.80
C TYR A 25 1.25 -8.81 8.79
N PHE A 26 1.49 -9.83 7.97
CA PHE A 26 0.64 -10.14 6.83
C PHE A 26 0.22 -11.62 6.81
N PRO A 27 -0.64 -12.03 7.76
CA PRO A 27 -1.14 -13.41 7.83
C PRO A 27 -2.10 -13.72 6.67
N GLY A 28 -2.40 -15.00 6.47
CA GLY A 28 -3.37 -15.43 5.48
C GLY A 28 -4.75 -14.77 5.70
N GLY A 29 -5.38 -14.32 4.61
CA GLY A 29 -6.65 -13.58 4.62
C GLY A 29 -6.51 -12.09 4.97
N MET A 30 -5.32 -11.60 5.33
CA MET A 30 -5.12 -10.21 5.69
C MET A 30 -5.34 -9.27 4.50
N ARG A 31 -5.98 -8.12 4.74
CA ARG A 31 -6.25 -7.08 3.74
C ARG A 31 -5.88 -5.72 4.31
N TYR A 32 -4.90 -5.06 3.70
CA TYR A 32 -4.51 -3.71 4.04
C TYR A 32 -5.06 -2.70 3.04
N ALA A 33 -5.63 -1.60 3.54
CA ALA A 33 -5.86 -0.38 2.79
C ALA A 33 -4.74 0.62 3.12
N LEU A 34 -3.75 0.73 2.23
CA LEU A 34 -2.57 1.56 2.45
C LEU A 34 -2.86 3.00 1.99
N LYS A 35 -3.04 3.92 2.93
CA LYS A 35 -3.23 5.34 2.61
C LYS A 35 -1.88 5.95 2.20
N HIS A 36 -1.65 6.10 0.90
CA HIS A 36 -0.30 6.33 0.39
C HIS A 36 0.14 7.80 0.35
N GLY A 37 -0.81 8.74 0.37
CA GLY A 37 -0.51 10.19 0.47
C GLY A 37 0.25 10.80 -0.72
N LEU A 38 0.31 10.10 -1.87
CA LEU A 38 1.06 10.54 -3.05
C LEU A 38 0.37 11.65 -3.85
N GLY A 39 -0.83 12.08 -3.44
CA GLY A 39 -1.62 13.13 -4.10
C GLY A 39 -2.32 12.71 -5.40
N ALA A 40 -1.87 11.64 -6.04
CA ALA A 40 -2.51 11.01 -7.20
C ALA A 40 -2.19 9.52 -7.24
N ARG A 41 -2.90 8.78 -8.11
CA ARG A 41 -2.68 7.34 -8.29
C ARG A 41 -1.23 7.01 -8.68
N PRO A 42 -0.54 6.12 -7.94
CA PRO A 42 0.82 5.72 -8.29
C PRO A 42 0.85 4.96 -9.63
N ARG A 43 1.89 5.21 -10.44
CA ARG A 43 2.12 4.53 -11.72
C ARG A 43 2.78 3.18 -11.59
N TRP A 44 3.52 2.98 -10.50
CA TRP A 44 4.18 1.72 -10.19
C TRP A 44 4.06 1.41 -8.71
N HIS A 45 4.06 0.12 -8.39
CA HIS A 45 4.14 -0.40 -7.04
C HIS A 45 4.91 -1.72 -7.05
N GLN A 46 5.57 -2.03 -5.93
CA GLN A 46 6.26 -3.27 -5.70
C GLN A 46 5.87 -3.80 -4.32
N VAL A 47 5.50 -5.07 -4.27
CA VAL A 47 5.15 -5.77 -3.04
C VAL A 47 6.27 -6.75 -2.72
N TYR A 48 6.81 -6.62 -1.51
CA TYR A 48 7.84 -7.50 -0.99
C TYR A 48 7.32 -8.24 0.23
N LEU A 49 7.75 -9.49 0.35
CA LEU A 49 7.47 -10.34 1.48
C LEU A 49 8.77 -10.80 2.11
N SER A 50 8.71 -11.00 3.43
CA SER A 50 9.75 -11.61 4.25
C SER A 50 9.11 -12.64 5.17
N PHE A 51 9.89 -13.62 5.61
CA PHE A 51 9.51 -14.49 6.73
C PHE A 51 9.87 -13.88 8.09
N GLU A 52 10.68 -12.81 8.10
CA GLU A 52 11.15 -12.09 9.29
C GLU A 52 10.61 -10.66 9.33
N SER A 53 10.39 -10.11 10.52
CA SER A 53 9.73 -8.82 10.72
C SER A 53 10.60 -7.59 10.48
N ASP A 54 11.91 -7.75 10.34
CA ASP A 54 12.88 -6.66 10.37
C ASP A 54 13.62 -6.46 9.04
N GLY A 55 12.95 -6.78 7.93
CA GLY A 55 13.42 -6.46 6.59
C GLY A 55 14.71 -7.19 6.25
N THR A 56 15.74 -6.46 5.83
CA THR A 56 17.07 -7.02 5.52
C THR A 56 18.04 -7.07 6.71
N ARG A 57 17.60 -6.71 7.93
CA ARG A 57 18.44 -6.83 9.13
C ARG A 57 18.52 -8.28 9.61
N ARG A 58 19.56 -8.57 10.42
CA ARG A 58 19.74 -9.85 11.15
C ARG A 58 19.64 -11.11 10.28
N GLY A 59 19.90 -11.00 8.98
CA GLY A 59 19.82 -12.12 8.04
C GLY A 59 18.43 -12.31 7.40
N GLY A 60 17.48 -11.40 7.66
CA GLY A 60 16.21 -11.32 6.96
C GLY A 60 16.39 -10.99 5.47
N THR A 61 15.36 -11.29 4.68
CA THR A 61 15.39 -11.11 3.23
C THR A 61 14.06 -10.58 2.74
N LEU A 62 14.09 -9.65 1.80
CA LEU A 62 12.92 -9.20 1.05
C LEU A 62 12.90 -9.85 -0.33
N ALA A 63 11.83 -10.56 -0.64
CA ALA A 63 11.58 -11.11 -1.97
C ALA A 63 10.32 -10.48 -2.57
N HIS A 64 10.27 -10.30 -3.88
CA HIS A 64 9.03 -9.89 -4.54
C HIS A 64 7.93 -10.93 -4.30
N ALA A 65 6.74 -10.46 -3.95
CA ALA A 65 5.57 -11.31 -3.85
C ALA A 65 5.21 -11.90 -5.22
N ALA A 66 4.65 -13.12 -5.21
CA ALA A 66 4.18 -13.77 -6.42
C ALA A 66 2.81 -14.43 -6.22
N GLY A 67 1.97 -14.37 -7.26
CA GLY A 67 0.64 -14.99 -7.25
C GLY A 67 -0.24 -14.48 -6.12
N ASN A 68 -0.95 -15.40 -5.45
CA ASN A 68 -1.89 -15.08 -4.38
C ASN A 68 -1.23 -14.82 -3.01
N GLN A 69 0.11 -14.79 -2.93
CA GLN A 69 0.81 -14.38 -1.71
C GLN A 69 0.55 -12.91 -1.37
N ALA A 70 0.45 -12.07 -2.40
CA ALA A 70 0.02 -10.68 -2.26
C ALA A 70 -0.64 -10.20 -3.56
N GLU A 71 -1.94 -9.95 -3.49
CA GLU A 71 -2.74 -9.43 -4.58
C GLU A 71 -3.01 -7.95 -4.37
N VAL A 72 -2.78 -7.14 -5.41
CA VAL A 72 -3.22 -5.75 -5.43
C VAL A 72 -4.61 -5.69 -6.03
N THR A 73 -5.63 -5.49 -5.20
CA THR A 73 -7.03 -5.58 -5.63
C THR A 73 -7.61 -4.23 -6.07
N CYS A 74 -7.02 -3.12 -5.63
CA CYS A 74 -7.42 -1.78 -6.04
C CYS A 74 -6.28 -0.76 -5.83
N VAL A 75 -6.18 0.24 -6.71
CA VAL A 75 -5.26 1.38 -6.59
C VAL A 75 -5.98 2.63 -7.10
N ASP A 76 -6.14 3.64 -6.24
CA ASP A 76 -6.72 4.94 -6.59
C ASP A 76 -5.80 6.09 -6.16
N ASP A 77 -6.33 7.30 -6.06
CA ASP A 77 -5.59 8.51 -5.71
C ASP A 77 -5.21 8.60 -4.22
N GLN A 78 -5.78 7.75 -3.36
CA GLN A 78 -5.61 7.80 -1.90
C GLN A 78 -5.11 6.48 -1.30
N HIS A 79 -5.54 5.34 -1.85
CA HIS A 79 -5.35 4.01 -1.29
C HIS A 79 -4.83 3.00 -2.30
N LEU A 80 -3.96 2.11 -1.80
CA LEU A 80 -3.54 0.88 -2.47
C LEU A 80 -3.97 -0.30 -1.59
N ILE A 81 -4.79 -1.20 -2.13
CA ILE A 81 -5.32 -2.35 -1.38
C ILE A 81 -4.48 -3.58 -1.69
N VAL A 82 -3.91 -4.20 -0.65
CA VAL A 82 -3.13 -5.44 -0.76
C VAL A 82 -3.74 -6.54 0.09
N MET A 83 -3.89 -7.73 -0.49
CA MET A 83 -4.50 -8.89 0.15
C MET A 83 -3.58 -10.11 0.11
N ASN A 84 -3.46 -10.84 1.22
CA ASN A 84 -2.88 -12.18 1.25
C ASN A 84 -4.01 -13.21 1.05
N ASP A 85 -4.17 -13.75 -0.15
CA ASP A 85 -5.15 -14.81 -0.44
C ASP A 85 -4.52 -16.22 -0.36
N SER A 86 -3.37 -16.32 0.30
CA SER A 86 -2.76 -17.59 0.68
C SER A 86 -3.06 -17.92 2.15
N CYS A 87 -2.67 -19.13 2.57
CA CYS A 87 -2.75 -19.55 3.97
C CYS A 87 -1.44 -19.30 4.74
N SER A 88 -0.43 -18.72 4.09
CA SER A 88 0.90 -18.53 4.68
C SER A 88 1.03 -17.17 5.34
N GLU A 89 1.87 -17.12 6.37
CA GLU A 89 2.16 -15.89 7.11
C GLU A 89 3.45 -15.26 6.59
N TYR A 90 3.39 -13.95 6.37
CA TYR A 90 4.51 -13.16 5.89
C TYR A 90 4.60 -11.83 6.64
N TRP A 91 5.67 -11.12 6.34
CA TRP A 91 5.87 -9.72 6.68
C TRP A 91 5.94 -8.90 5.40
N LEU A 92 5.10 -7.88 5.31
CA LEU A 92 4.81 -7.11 4.10
C LEU A 92 5.58 -5.79 4.09
N ARG A 93 6.18 -5.50 2.93
CA ARG A 93 6.63 -4.16 2.55
C ARG A 93 6.05 -3.78 1.20
N VAL A 94 5.46 -2.59 1.11
CA VAL A 94 4.94 -2.04 -0.15
C VAL A 94 5.65 -0.73 -0.45
N VAL A 95 6.11 -0.60 -1.69
CA VAL A 95 6.69 0.61 -2.24
C VAL A 95 5.85 1.04 -3.42
N ALA A 96 5.49 2.32 -3.50
CA ALA A 96 4.75 2.87 -4.63
C ALA A 96 5.25 4.26 -5.00
N GLY A 97 5.08 4.66 -6.25
CA GLY A 97 5.49 5.99 -6.69
C GLY A 97 5.13 6.30 -8.13
N GLY A 98 5.71 7.40 -8.63
CA GLY A 98 5.44 7.91 -9.97
C GLY A 98 4.04 8.48 -10.11
N ALA A 99 3.45 8.97 -9.01
CA ALA A 99 2.24 9.78 -9.08
C ALA A 99 2.59 11.10 -9.78
N ASP A 100 1.88 11.42 -10.86
CA ASP A 100 2.01 12.72 -11.52
C ASP A 100 1.28 13.76 -10.66
N VAL A 101 1.95 14.29 -9.64
CA VAL A 101 1.50 15.55 -9.04
C VAL A 101 1.70 16.63 -10.09
N ALA A 102 0.62 17.30 -10.48
CA ALA A 102 0.76 18.54 -11.24
C ALA A 102 1.66 19.47 -10.41
N ASP A 103 2.81 19.81 -10.95
CA ASP A 103 3.88 20.61 -10.34
C ASP A 103 3.31 21.70 -9.41
N GLU A 104 3.67 21.67 -8.12
CA GLU A 104 3.27 22.67 -7.12
C GLU A 104 4.02 23.99 -7.40
N GLY A 105 3.56 24.68 -8.44
CA GLY A 105 3.98 26.02 -8.84
C GLY A 105 2.80 26.97 -9.12
N ALA A 106 1.56 26.57 -8.85
CA ALA A 106 0.39 27.41 -9.03
C ALA A 106 -0.48 27.43 -7.77
N ALA A 107 -0.43 28.55 -7.06
CA ALA A 107 -1.35 28.86 -5.98
C ALA A 107 -2.80 28.89 -6.51
N GLY A 108 -3.70 28.19 -5.79
CA GLY A 108 -5.14 28.43 -5.80
C GLY A 108 -5.95 27.47 -6.68
N GLY A 109 -6.83 26.72 -6.03
CA GLY A 109 -7.93 26.02 -6.71
C GLY A 109 -8.37 24.76 -5.98
N GLU A 110 -9.44 24.89 -5.21
CA GLU A 110 -10.27 23.78 -4.75
C GLU A 110 -10.73 22.91 -5.94
N ASP A 111 -11.03 21.64 -5.64
CA ASP A 111 -11.53 20.60 -6.57
C ASP A 111 -10.57 20.17 -7.69
N SER A 112 -9.50 19.45 -7.32
CA SER A 112 -8.96 18.45 -8.25
C SER A 112 -9.97 17.30 -8.30
N ALA A 113 -10.80 17.30 -9.34
CA ALA A 113 -11.75 16.26 -9.67
C ALA A 113 -11.12 14.87 -9.48
N ALA A 114 -11.50 14.21 -8.37
CA ALA A 114 -11.21 12.81 -8.15
C ALA A 114 -11.71 12.06 -9.39
N SER A 115 -10.77 11.42 -10.08
CA SER A 115 -11.05 10.60 -11.25
C SER A 115 -12.21 9.68 -10.94
N ALA A 116 -13.18 9.60 -11.86
CA ALA A 116 -14.38 8.77 -11.75
C ALA A 116 -14.10 7.24 -11.77
N ALA A 117 -12.92 6.81 -11.33
CA ALA A 117 -12.62 5.45 -10.93
C ALA A 117 -13.09 5.29 -9.47
N GLY A 118 -13.93 4.30 -9.21
CA GLY A 118 -14.49 4.06 -7.87
C GLY A 118 -13.40 4.02 -6.80
N LYS A 119 -13.68 4.65 -5.66
CA LYS A 119 -12.78 4.67 -4.51
C LYS A 119 -12.49 3.23 -4.04
N CYS A 120 -11.25 2.96 -3.70
CA CYS A 120 -10.78 1.67 -3.25
C CYS A 120 -11.17 1.34 -1.80
N TYR A 121 -11.42 2.36 -0.98
CA TYR A 121 -11.70 2.23 0.45
C TYR A 121 -12.51 3.43 0.96
N GLY A 122 -13.42 3.21 1.92
CA GLY A 122 -14.29 4.24 2.50
C GLY A 122 -15.67 3.72 2.89
N ASP A 123 -16.62 4.63 3.16
CA ASP A 123 -17.94 4.33 3.78
C ASP A 123 -18.85 3.36 2.99
N ASP A 124 -18.51 3.04 1.73
CA ASP A 124 -19.22 2.07 0.89
C ASP A 124 -18.60 0.65 0.92
N ASP A 125 -17.50 0.44 1.64
CA ASP A 125 -16.81 -0.85 1.71
C ASP A 125 -17.59 -1.77 2.68
N PRO A 126 -18.10 -2.94 2.24
CA PRO A 126 -18.85 -3.81 3.12
C PRO A 126 -17.99 -4.18 4.32
N ALA A 127 -18.56 -3.98 5.52
CA ALA A 127 -17.92 -4.36 6.77
C ALA A 127 -17.34 -5.78 6.64
N PRO A 128 -16.12 -6.04 7.17
CA PRO A 128 -15.56 -7.38 7.11
C PRO A 128 -16.58 -8.36 7.69
N ALA A 129 -16.89 -9.41 6.92
CA ALA A 129 -17.73 -10.49 7.42
C ALA A 129 -17.05 -11.05 8.68
N ASP A 130 -17.78 -11.09 9.80
CA ASP A 130 -17.31 -11.71 11.03
C ASP A 130 -16.85 -13.16 10.76
N PRO A 131 -15.79 -13.62 11.45
CA PRO A 131 -15.16 -14.92 11.21
C PRO A 131 -16.08 -16.13 11.42
#